data_AF-A0AAN8KBZ5-F1
#
_entry.id   AF-A0AAN8KBZ5-F1
#
_cell.length_a   1.000
_cell.length_b   1.000
_cell.length_c   1.000
_cell.angle_alpha   90.00
_cell.angle_beta   90.00
_cell.angle_gamma   90.00
#
_symmetry.space_group_name_H-M   'P 1'
#
loop_
_entity.id
_entity.type
_entity.pdbx_description
1 polymer ?
#
loop_
_entity_poly.entity_id
_entity_poly.type
_entity_poly.pdbx_seq_one_letter_code
_entity_poly.pdbx_strand_id
1 'polypeptide(L)'
;MVLTDMATIVTLKDALGINLYSKVREITSTNASKITGMLLECKKEQILRMLENKDVLKSYVETAQETLKSSCDKDDNNGIKDDTDDNKSTSSNESMAEELYDKINNIVDSDLMAAKITGMLLDLDSSKQNELITSEKELKLAVERARTVLLDSKSEELNPQEDIADEIYTHVEKKYPELAPQITGMLLELDTDILKNLLTTTKELDNRIEEAFNVLSKSVS
;
A
#
# COMPACT_ATOMS: atom_id res chain seq x y z
N MET A 1 14.08 1.39 34.25
CA MET A 1 14.99 1.80 33.17
C MET A 1 15.62 0.54 32.60
N VAL A 2 15.02 -0.01 31.53
CA VAL A 2 15.70 -0.97 30.66
C VAL A 2 15.36 -0.52 29.25
N LEU A 3 16.27 0.26 28.67
CA LEU A 3 16.37 0.42 27.23
C LEU A 3 16.94 -0.89 26.69
N THR A 4 16.23 -1.51 25.76
CA THR A 4 16.87 -2.38 24.76
C THR A 4 16.06 -2.25 23.48
N ASP A 5 16.63 -1.45 22.59
CA ASP A 5 16.53 -1.48 21.14
C ASP A 5 15.33 -2.18 20.51
N MET A 6 14.42 -1.35 20.01
CA MET A 6 13.68 -1.63 18.78
C MET A 6 14.68 -1.78 17.64
N ALA A 7 15.33 -2.93 17.55
CA ALA A 7 16.14 -3.31 16.41
C ALA A 7 15.22 -3.28 15.19
N THR A 8 15.40 -2.23 14.39
CA THR A 8 14.78 -2.04 13.09
C THR A 8 14.85 -3.37 12.37
N ILE A 9 13.70 -3.92 11.98
CA ILE A 9 13.65 -5.10 11.10
C ILE A 9 14.20 -4.63 9.75
N VAL A 10 15.52 -4.58 9.63
CA VAL A 10 16.22 -4.30 8.38
C VAL A 10 15.85 -5.44 7.47
N THR A 11 15.07 -5.15 6.43
CA THR A 11 14.70 -6.18 5.48
C THR A 11 15.95 -6.64 4.73
N LEU A 12 15.94 -7.85 4.18
CA LEU A 12 17.07 -8.34 3.39
C LEU A 12 17.40 -7.40 2.22
N LYS A 13 16.38 -6.72 1.67
CA LYS A 13 16.56 -5.74 0.58
C LYS A 13 17.31 -4.51 1.08
N ASP A 14 17.03 -4.04 2.30
CA ASP A 14 17.74 -2.92 2.92
C ASP A 14 19.21 -3.29 3.20
N ALA A 15 19.47 -4.49 3.72
CA ALA A 15 20.84 -4.96 3.96
C ALA A 15 21.65 -5.08 2.66
N LEU A 16 21.03 -5.56 1.59
CA LEU A 16 21.64 -5.59 0.26
C LEU A 16 21.86 -4.19 -0.30
N GLY A 17 20.89 -3.28 -0.11
CA GLY A 17 20.98 -1.88 -0.53
C GLY A 17 22.12 -1.13 0.12
N ILE A 18 22.31 -1.27 1.44
CA ILE A 18 23.40 -0.61 2.18
C ILE A 18 24.77 -1.10 1.68
N ASN A 19 24.92 -2.42 1.50
CA ASN A 19 26.16 -3.01 0.99
C ASN A 19 26.43 -2.59 -0.47
N LEU A 20 25.41 -2.62 -1.31
CA LEU A 20 25.51 -2.26 -2.72
C LEU A 20 25.82 -0.77 -2.88
N TYR A 21 25.16 0.10 -2.13
CA TYR A 21 25.41 1.54 -2.10
C TYR A 21 26.86 1.86 -1.77
N SER A 22 27.40 1.21 -0.75
CA SER A 22 28.79 1.42 -0.32
C SER A 22 29.76 1.10 -1.47
N LYS A 23 29.55 -0.01 -2.19
CA LYS A 23 30.38 -0.38 -3.34
C LYS A 23 30.17 0.50 -4.56
N VAL A 24 28.94 0.89 -4.86
CA VAL A 24 28.63 1.82 -5.97
C VAL A 24 29.30 3.17 -5.71
N ARG A 25 29.30 3.65 -4.47
CA ARG A 25 29.92 4.93 -4.08
C ARG A 25 31.44 4.93 -4.25
N GLU A 26 32.10 3.79 -4.14
CA GLU A 26 33.53 3.65 -4.46
C GLU A 26 33.81 3.80 -5.97
N ILE A 27 32.83 3.50 -6.83
CA ILE A 27 32.95 3.55 -8.29
C ILE A 27 32.52 4.93 -8.81
N THR A 28 31.40 5.44 -8.32
CA THR A 28 30.86 6.75 -8.70
C THR A 28 30.26 7.43 -7.47
N SER A 29 30.73 8.64 -7.19
CA SER A 29 30.08 9.52 -6.20
C SER A 29 28.82 10.16 -6.76
N THR A 30 28.78 10.39 -8.07
CA THR A 30 27.66 11.04 -8.76
C THR A 30 26.53 10.03 -8.95
N ASN A 31 25.32 10.37 -8.50
CA ASN A 31 24.11 9.56 -8.61
C ASN A 31 24.20 8.16 -7.96
N ALA A 32 25.12 7.94 -7.02
CA ALA A 32 25.32 6.63 -6.36
C ALA A 32 24.04 6.06 -5.77
N SER A 33 23.21 6.91 -5.15
CA SER A 33 21.92 6.51 -4.56
C SER A 33 20.95 6.03 -5.63
N LYS A 34 20.79 6.83 -6.69
CA LYS A 34 19.88 6.54 -7.81
C LYS A 34 20.30 5.28 -8.57
N ILE A 35 21.60 5.13 -8.83
CA ILE A 35 22.17 3.93 -9.45
C ILE A 35 21.93 2.71 -8.55
N THR A 36 22.16 2.82 -7.23
CA THR A 36 21.90 1.72 -6.30
C THR A 36 20.42 1.32 -6.31
N GLY A 37 19.51 2.30 -6.34
CA GLY A 37 18.07 2.05 -6.50
C GLY A 37 17.77 1.24 -7.76
N MET A 38 18.28 1.67 -8.91
CA MET A 38 18.11 0.95 -10.19
C MET A 38 18.68 -0.48 -10.13
N LEU A 39 19.81 -0.68 -9.46
CA LEU A 39 20.41 -2.01 -9.31
C LEU A 39 19.64 -2.89 -8.32
N LEU A 40 18.95 -2.31 -7.33
CA LEU A 40 18.08 -3.03 -6.38
C LEU A 40 16.75 -3.52 -6.99
N GLU A 41 16.39 -3.02 -8.17
CA GLU A 41 15.30 -3.56 -8.98
C GLU A 41 15.70 -4.82 -9.75
N CYS A 42 17.00 -5.15 -9.80
CA CYS A 42 17.48 -6.41 -10.36
C CYS A 42 17.15 -7.60 -9.45
N LYS A 43 17.23 -8.81 -10.02
CA LYS A 43 17.03 -10.05 -9.24
C LYS A 43 18.12 -10.20 -8.19
N LYS A 44 17.79 -10.81 -7.06
CA LYS A 44 18.71 -11.04 -5.94
C LYS A 44 20.01 -11.72 -6.37
N GLU A 45 19.95 -12.70 -7.27
CA GLU A 45 21.13 -13.42 -7.76
C GLU A 45 22.06 -12.50 -8.56
N GLN A 46 21.49 -11.52 -9.29
CA GLN A 46 22.27 -10.53 -10.03
C GLN A 46 22.96 -9.55 -9.07
N ILE A 47 22.25 -9.09 -8.04
CA ILE A 47 22.81 -8.21 -7.00
C ILE A 47 23.97 -8.93 -6.28
N LEU A 48 23.81 -10.19 -5.93
CA LEU A 48 24.88 -10.98 -5.29
C LEU A 48 26.11 -11.11 -6.21
N ARG A 49 25.92 -11.36 -7.51
CA ARG A 49 27.02 -11.39 -8.49
C ARG A 49 27.73 -10.03 -8.61
N MET A 50 27.00 -8.93 -8.55
CA MET A 50 27.60 -7.58 -8.54
C MET A 50 28.39 -7.33 -7.25
N LEU A 51 27.89 -7.81 -6.10
CA LEU A 51 28.60 -7.68 -4.83
C LEU A 51 29.87 -8.53 -4.80
N GLU A 52 29.87 -9.69 -5.46
CA GLU A 52 31.01 -10.61 -5.54
C GLU A 52 32.08 -10.15 -6.55
N ASN A 53 31.68 -9.57 -7.69
CA ASN A 53 32.59 -9.16 -8.75
C ASN A 53 32.51 -7.66 -9.06
N LYS A 54 33.61 -6.95 -8.78
CA LYS A 54 33.73 -5.50 -8.97
C LYS A 54 33.64 -5.07 -10.44
N ASP A 55 34.12 -5.88 -11.38
CA ASP A 55 34.03 -5.58 -12.82
C ASP A 55 32.58 -5.69 -13.32
N VAL A 56 31.84 -6.68 -12.82
CA VAL A 56 30.40 -6.82 -13.10
C VAL A 56 29.66 -5.62 -12.53
N LEU A 57 29.89 -5.26 -11.27
CA LEU A 57 29.27 -4.07 -10.68
C LEU A 57 29.59 -2.80 -11.47
N LYS A 58 30.84 -2.62 -11.91
CA LYS A 58 31.24 -1.46 -12.70
C LYS A 58 30.48 -1.37 -14.02
N SER A 59 30.34 -2.48 -14.76
CA SER A 59 29.57 -2.52 -16.00
C SER A 59 28.10 -2.13 -15.77
N TYR A 60 27.49 -2.63 -14.70
CA TYR A 60 26.12 -2.27 -14.33
C TYR A 60 25.98 -0.80 -13.91
N VAL A 61 26.96 -0.26 -13.19
CA VAL A 61 27.03 1.16 -12.82
C VAL A 61 27.16 2.03 -14.07
N GLU A 62 28.01 1.66 -15.04
CA GLU A 62 28.17 2.38 -16.30
C GLU A 62 26.88 2.36 -17.12
N THR A 63 26.21 1.21 -17.25
CA THR A 63 24.91 1.11 -17.93
C THR A 63 23.85 1.97 -17.26
N ALA A 64 23.79 1.96 -15.92
CA ALA A 64 22.87 2.80 -15.16
C ALA A 64 23.20 4.30 -15.35
N GLN A 65 24.49 4.67 -15.38
CA GLN A 65 24.92 6.04 -15.66
C GLN A 65 24.55 6.50 -17.07
N GLU A 66 24.70 5.66 -18.08
CA GLU A 66 24.29 5.96 -19.46
C GLU A 66 22.79 6.18 -19.54
N THR A 67 22.01 5.32 -18.90
CA THR A 67 20.54 5.45 -18.81
C THR A 67 20.11 6.77 -18.16
N LEU A 68 20.82 7.15 -17.09
CA LEU A 68 20.58 8.41 -16.39
C LEU A 68 21.00 9.63 -17.23
N LYS A 69 22.10 9.56 -17.97
CA LYS A 69 22.54 10.63 -18.88
C LYS A 69 21.56 10.84 -20.03
N SER A 70 21.07 9.76 -20.65
CA SER A 70 20.05 9.83 -21.70
C SER A 70 18.71 10.40 -21.21
N SER A 71 18.48 10.40 -19.90
CA SER A 71 17.30 11.00 -19.27
C SER A 71 17.54 12.46 -18.83
N CYS A 72 18.77 12.99 -18.95
CA CYS A 72 19.21 14.28 -18.39
C CYS A 72 19.28 15.42 -19.43
N ASP A 73 19.15 15.15 -20.73
CA ASP A 73 19.20 16.18 -21.80
C ASP A 73 17.94 17.08 -21.85
N LYS A 74 17.16 17.20 -20.76
CA LYS A 74 15.96 18.05 -20.71
C LYS A 74 15.89 19.10 -19.62
N ASP A 75 16.81 19.18 -18.66
CA ASP A 75 16.73 20.22 -17.63
C ASP A 75 18.11 20.76 -17.23
N ASP A 76 18.63 21.65 -18.07
CA ASP A 76 19.61 22.65 -17.65
C ASP A 76 18.86 23.94 -17.30
N ASN A 77 18.62 24.20 -16.00
CA ASN A 77 19.21 25.36 -15.34
C ASN A 77 18.83 25.50 -13.86
N ASN A 78 19.90 25.61 -13.08
CA ASN A 78 20.07 26.40 -11.87
C ASN A 78 19.60 25.81 -10.54
N GLY A 79 20.60 25.46 -9.72
CA GLY A 79 20.41 24.98 -8.37
C GLY A 79 19.99 26.07 -7.38
N ILE A 80 19.49 25.61 -6.24
CA ILE A 80 20.04 25.84 -4.90
C ILE A 80 19.28 24.89 -3.96
N LYS A 81 20.05 24.34 -3.02
CA LYS A 81 19.69 23.46 -1.90
C LYS A 81 18.42 23.94 -1.17
N ASP A 82 17.54 23.03 -0.79
CA ASP A 82 17.17 22.87 0.63
C ASP A 82 16.50 21.52 0.86
N ASP A 83 16.62 21.06 2.09
CA ASP A 83 16.16 19.79 2.63
C ASP A 83 14.64 19.57 2.47
N THR A 84 14.24 18.31 2.65
CA THR A 84 12.88 17.80 2.93
C THR A 84 12.18 17.12 1.74
N ASP A 85 12.25 15.80 1.78
CA ASP A 85 11.13 14.85 1.70
C ASP A 85 10.25 14.79 0.44
N ASP A 86 10.04 13.54 0.00
CA ASP A 86 9.10 13.09 -1.02
C ASP A 86 9.12 13.80 -2.39
N ASN A 87 9.94 13.29 -3.32
CA ASN A 87 9.69 13.53 -4.74
C ASN A 87 9.83 12.26 -5.59
N LYS A 88 8.73 11.50 -5.54
CA LYS A 88 8.29 10.51 -6.52
C LYS A 88 8.49 11.05 -7.95
N SER A 89 9.43 10.46 -8.67
CA SER A 89 9.62 10.72 -10.10
C SER A 89 8.41 10.20 -10.89
N THR A 90 7.45 11.06 -11.26
CA THR A 90 6.37 10.71 -12.22
C THR A 90 5.91 11.86 -13.12
N SER A 91 6.83 12.61 -13.74
CA SER A 91 6.54 13.80 -14.56
C SER A 91 5.82 13.60 -15.92
N SER A 92 4.98 12.58 -16.09
CA SER A 92 4.06 12.55 -17.25
C SER A 92 2.75 11.81 -16.98
N ASN A 93 2.76 10.81 -16.10
CA ASN A 93 1.53 10.09 -15.72
C ASN A 93 0.76 10.83 -14.61
N GLU A 94 1.40 11.72 -13.86
CA GLU A 94 0.77 12.42 -12.74
C GLU A 94 -0.21 13.49 -13.22
N SER A 95 0.13 14.24 -14.27
CA SER A 95 -0.80 15.21 -14.88
C SER A 95 -2.05 14.53 -15.46
N MET A 96 -1.90 13.33 -16.03
CA MET A 96 -3.02 12.55 -16.55
C MET A 96 -3.84 11.93 -15.43
N ALA A 97 -3.18 11.43 -14.37
CA ALA A 97 -3.84 10.89 -13.19
C ALA A 97 -4.67 11.96 -12.46
N GLU A 98 -4.13 13.17 -12.31
CA GLU A 98 -4.80 14.29 -11.65
C GLU A 98 -6.00 14.77 -12.48
N GLU A 99 -5.85 14.94 -13.80
CA GLU A 99 -6.96 15.32 -14.67
C GLU A 99 -8.06 14.25 -14.72
N LEU A 100 -7.68 12.97 -14.75
CA LEU A 100 -8.64 11.86 -14.71
C LEU A 100 -9.35 11.81 -13.35
N TYR A 101 -8.61 11.97 -12.25
CA TYR A 101 -9.14 11.98 -10.89
C TYR A 101 -10.17 13.09 -10.71
N ASP A 102 -9.85 14.33 -11.09
CA ASP A 102 -10.77 15.46 -10.95
C ASP A 102 -12.06 15.22 -11.72
N LYS A 103 -11.98 14.70 -12.95
CA LYS A 103 -13.18 14.40 -13.74
C LYS A 103 -14.01 13.27 -13.11
N ILE A 104 -13.36 12.23 -12.57
CA ILE A 104 -14.05 11.11 -11.91
C ILE A 104 -14.66 11.56 -10.58
N ASN A 105 -13.98 12.41 -9.81
CA ASN A 105 -14.47 12.93 -8.53
C ASN A 105 -15.71 13.83 -8.72
N ASN A 106 -15.82 14.48 -9.88
CA ASN A 106 -17.05 15.20 -10.26
C ASN A 106 -18.21 14.26 -10.67
N ILE A 107 -17.94 12.98 -10.93
CA ILE A 107 -18.94 11.97 -11.33
C ILE A 107 -19.37 11.10 -10.14
N VAL A 108 -18.46 10.85 -9.20
CA VAL A 108 -18.64 9.91 -8.09
C VAL A 108 -18.59 10.66 -6.76
N ASP A 109 -19.58 10.46 -5.90
CA ASP A 109 -19.70 11.18 -4.61
C ASP A 109 -18.69 10.76 -3.53
N SER A 110 -17.70 9.93 -3.86
CA SER A 110 -16.77 9.33 -2.89
C SER A 110 -15.34 9.39 -3.39
N ASP A 111 -14.50 10.16 -2.69
CA ASP A 111 -13.07 10.31 -3.00
C ASP A 111 -12.34 8.95 -3.06
N LEU A 112 -12.69 8.02 -2.15
CA LEU A 112 -12.11 6.68 -2.13
C LEU A 112 -12.49 5.87 -3.38
N MET A 113 -13.74 6.00 -3.83
CA MET A 113 -14.20 5.33 -5.05
C MET A 113 -13.60 5.99 -6.29
N ALA A 114 -13.47 7.31 -6.31
CA ALA A 114 -12.79 8.04 -7.36
C ALA A 114 -11.33 7.58 -7.48
N ALA A 115 -10.58 7.53 -6.36
CA ALA A 115 -9.19 7.07 -6.36
C ALA A 115 -9.04 5.63 -6.90
N LYS A 116 -9.91 4.70 -6.47
CA LYS A 116 -9.89 3.31 -6.95
C LYS A 116 -10.19 3.21 -8.45
N ILE A 117 -11.21 3.92 -8.92
CA ILE A 117 -11.59 3.94 -10.34
C ILE A 117 -10.47 4.58 -11.17
N THR A 118 -9.91 5.71 -10.74
CA THR A 118 -8.76 6.35 -11.39
C THR A 118 -7.60 5.38 -11.53
N GLY A 119 -7.26 4.64 -10.46
CA GLY A 119 -6.23 3.59 -10.51
C GLY A 119 -6.51 2.56 -11.60
N MET A 120 -7.71 1.98 -11.63
CA MET A 120 -8.10 0.99 -12.64
C MET A 120 -8.06 1.53 -14.08
N LEU A 121 -8.40 2.81 -14.27
CA LEU A 121 -8.37 3.44 -15.59
C LEU A 121 -6.95 3.86 -16.01
N LEU A 122 -6.05 4.12 -15.06
CA LEU A 122 -4.62 4.36 -15.31
C LEU A 122 -3.86 3.09 -15.71
N ASP A 123 -4.40 1.91 -15.41
CA ASP A 123 -3.84 0.64 -15.90
C ASP A 123 -4.16 0.38 -17.39
N LEU A 124 -5.01 1.21 -18.01
CA LEU A 124 -5.31 1.14 -19.45
C LEU A 124 -4.19 1.79 -20.29
N ASP A 125 -4.10 1.44 -21.58
CA ASP A 125 -3.14 2.04 -22.49
C ASP A 125 -3.31 3.57 -22.62
N SER A 126 -2.22 4.30 -22.86
CA SER A 126 -2.22 5.77 -22.97
C SER A 126 -3.19 6.31 -24.04
N SER A 127 -3.49 5.54 -25.09
CA SER A 127 -4.51 5.91 -26.09
C SER A 127 -5.92 5.89 -25.53
N LYS A 128 -6.23 4.93 -24.65
CA LYS A 128 -7.51 4.84 -23.96
C LYS A 128 -7.65 5.92 -22.89
N GLN A 129 -6.60 6.20 -22.13
CA GLN A 129 -6.61 7.30 -21.15
C GLN A 129 -6.90 8.65 -21.83
N ASN A 130 -6.25 8.95 -22.95
CA ASN A 130 -6.53 10.16 -23.74
C ASN A 130 -7.98 10.21 -24.26
N GLU A 131 -8.52 9.07 -24.71
CA GLU A 131 -9.92 8.96 -25.18
C GLU A 131 -10.91 9.27 -24.04
N LEU A 132 -10.64 8.78 -22.84
CA LEU A 132 -11.44 9.03 -21.64
C LEU A 132 -11.37 10.50 -21.19
N ILE A 133 -10.19 11.12 -21.24
CA ILE A 133 -10.01 12.53 -20.91
C ILE A 133 -10.73 13.44 -21.92
N THR A 134 -10.69 13.06 -23.21
CA THR A 134 -11.29 13.82 -24.32
C THR A 134 -12.81 13.67 -24.40
N SER A 135 -13.34 12.48 -24.08
CA SER A 135 -14.75 12.15 -24.23
C SER A 135 -15.41 11.87 -22.88
N GLU A 136 -16.20 12.83 -22.40
CA GLU A 136 -16.96 12.71 -21.15
C GLU A 136 -17.92 11.51 -21.18
N LYS A 137 -18.47 11.16 -22.35
CA LYS A 137 -19.35 10.00 -22.52
C LYS A 137 -18.60 8.68 -22.28
N GLU A 138 -17.39 8.55 -22.84
CA GLU A 138 -16.57 7.35 -22.65
C GLU A 138 -16.07 7.29 -21.20
N LEU A 139 -15.73 8.43 -20.60
CA LEU A 139 -15.37 8.50 -19.18
C LEU A 139 -16.49 7.98 -18.28
N LYS A 140 -17.72 8.48 -18.44
CA LYS A 140 -18.88 8.01 -17.65
C LYS A 140 -19.12 6.52 -17.81
N LEU A 141 -19.01 6.01 -19.03
CA LEU A 141 -19.16 4.57 -19.31
C LEU A 141 -18.06 3.74 -18.67
N ALA A 142 -16.82 4.21 -18.69
CA ALA A 142 -15.68 3.55 -18.06
C ALA A 142 -15.78 3.58 -16.52
N VAL A 143 -16.20 4.71 -15.95
CA VAL A 143 -16.48 4.86 -14.51
C VAL A 143 -17.59 3.91 -14.07
N GLU A 144 -18.68 3.79 -14.84
CA GLU A 144 -19.77 2.87 -14.52
C GLU A 144 -19.30 1.40 -14.54
N ARG A 145 -18.53 1.01 -15.56
CA ARG A 145 -17.93 -0.34 -15.64
C ARG A 145 -16.99 -0.63 -14.49
N ALA A 146 -16.07 0.30 -14.19
CA ALA A 146 -15.13 0.16 -13.08
C ALA A 146 -15.87 0.09 -11.73
N ARG A 147 -16.93 0.89 -11.56
CA ARG A 147 -17.79 0.84 -10.38
C ARG A 147 -18.50 -0.51 -10.24
N THR A 148 -19.02 -1.08 -11.34
CA THR A 148 -19.61 -2.43 -11.32
C THR A 148 -18.58 -3.46 -10.88
N VAL A 149 -17.38 -3.45 -11.46
CA VAL A 149 -16.30 -4.37 -11.06
C VAL A 149 -15.93 -4.18 -9.60
N LEU A 150 -15.75 -2.94 -9.12
CA LEU A 150 -15.44 -2.68 -7.72
C LEU A 150 -16.55 -3.11 -6.77
N LEU A 151 -17.82 -2.97 -7.15
CA LEU A 151 -18.94 -3.46 -6.34
C LEU A 151 -19.02 -4.98 -6.32
N ASP A 152 -18.70 -5.64 -7.43
CA ASP A 152 -18.68 -7.10 -7.55
C ASP A 152 -17.49 -7.71 -6.78
N SER A 153 -16.30 -7.08 -6.89
CA SER A 153 -15.08 -7.47 -6.16
C SER A 153 -15.10 -7.11 -4.68
N LYS A 154 -15.89 -6.12 -4.26
CA LYS A 154 -16.08 -5.79 -2.82
C LYS A 154 -16.85 -6.88 -2.06
N SER A 155 -17.48 -7.81 -2.77
CA SER A 155 -18.02 -9.05 -2.21
C SER A 155 -16.94 -10.02 -1.72
N GLU A 156 -15.70 -9.91 -2.23
CA GLU A 156 -14.60 -10.86 -1.97
C GLU A 156 -13.49 -10.32 -1.06
N GLU A 157 -13.30 -8.99 -0.98
CA GLU A 157 -12.24 -8.36 -0.15
C GLU A 157 -12.70 -7.75 1.17
N LEU A 158 -14.01 -7.58 1.40
CA LEU A 158 -14.47 -7.37 2.78
C LEU A 158 -14.43 -8.74 3.42
N ASN A 159 -13.45 -9.02 4.28
CA ASN A 159 -13.59 -10.14 5.19
C ASN A 159 -14.79 -9.75 6.07
N PRO A 160 -16.00 -10.31 5.86
CA PRO A 160 -17.20 -9.82 6.56
C PRO A 160 -17.05 -9.96 8.08
N GLN A 161 -16.08 -10.77 8.51
CA GLN A 161 -15.66 -10.96 9.88
C GLN A 161 -14.93 -9.75 10.48
N GLU A 162 -14.27 -8.89 9.70
CA GLU A 162 -13.54 -7.71 10.18
C GLU A 162 -14.49 -6.56 10.55
N ASP A 163 -15.45 -6.22 9.68
CA ASP A 163 -16.50 -5.23 10.00
C ASP A 163 -17.33 -5.68 11.23
N ILE A 164 -17.65 -6.97 11.28
CA ILE A 164 -18.36 -7.57 12.42
C ILE A 164 -17.51 -7.56 13.68
N ALA A 165 -16.19 -7.79 13.57
CA ALA A 165 -15.27 -7.75 14.69
C ALA A 165 -15.23 -6.36 15.33
N ASP A 166 -15.13 -5.31 14.53
CA ASP A 166 -15.09 -3.93 15.01
C ASP A 166 -16.39 -3.53 15.73
N GLU A 167 -17.53 -3.95 15.18
CA GLU A 167 -18.84 -3.66 15.78
C GLU A 167 -19.05 -4.40 17.11
N ILE A 168 -18.69 -5.69 17.15
CA ILE A 168 -18.74 -6.50 18.38
C ILE A 168 -17.77 -5.95 19.40
N TYR A 169 -16.53 -5.63 19.01
CA TYR A 169 -15.50 -5.10 19.91
C TYR A 169 -15.98 -3.82 20.58
N THR A 170 -16.54 -2.89 19.82
CA THR A 170 -17.08 -1.63 20.35
C THR A 170 -18.19 -1.86 21.38
N HIS A 171 -19.02 -2.90 21.18
CA HIS A 171 -20.07 -3.28 22.14
C HIS A 171 -19.49 -3.92 23.40
N VAL A 172 -18.52 -4.82 23.24
CA VAL A 172 -17.86 -5.52 24.34
C VAL A 172 -17.05 -4.56 25.19
N GLU A 173 -16.27 -3.67 24.59
CA GLU A 173 -15.39 -2.71 25.27
C GLU A 173 -16.17 -1.80 26.23
N LYS A 174 -17.41 -1.44 25.88
CA LYS A 174 -18.29 -0.65 26.76
C LYS A 174 -18.65 -1.37 28.06
N LYS A 175 -18.70 -2.71 28.06
CA LYS A 175 -19.08 -3.52 29.24
C LYS A 175 -17.87 -4.16 29.93
N TYR A 176 -16.89 -4.60 29.16
CA TYR A 176 -15.74 -5.38 29.61
C TYR A 176 -14.44 -4.90 28.92
N PRO A 177 -13.97 -3.67 29.20
CA PRO A 177 -12.82 -3.09 28.49
C PRO A 177 -11.54 -3.92 28.64
N GLU A 178 -11.30 -4.51 29.82
CA GLU A 178 -10.10 -5.32 30.06
C GLU A 178 -10.12 -6.70 29.38
N LEU A 179 -11.31 -7.22 29.07
CA LEU A 179 -11.50 -8.54 28.45
C LEU A 179 -12.01 -8.44 27.01
N ALA A 180 -12.13 -7.22 26.46
CA ALA A 180 -12.70 -7.00 25.14
C ALA A 180 -11.98 -7.77 24.03
N PRO A 181 -10.64 -7.80 23.96
CA PRO A 181 -9.94 -8.59 22.93
C PRO A 181 -10.23 -10.09 23.04
N GLN A 182 -10.39 -10.63 24.24
CA GLN A 182 -10.57 -12.07 24.48
C GLN A 182 -12.03 -12.49 24.24
N ILE A 183 -12.98 -11.69 24.71
CA ILE A 183 -14.41 -11.93 24.48
C ILE A 183 -14.72 -11.78 22.98
N THR A 184 -14.23 -10.72 22.33
CA THR A 184 -14.39 -10.55 20.88
C THR A 184 -13.75 -11.71 20.14
N GLY A 185 -12.54 -12.14 20.51
CA GLY A 185 -11.90 -13.32 19.93
C GLY A 185 -12.76 -14.58 20.03
N MET A 186 -13.30 -14.89 21.21
CA MET A 186 -14.19 -16.04 21.42
C MET A 186 -15.50 -15.96 20.63
N LEU A 187 -16.06 -14.75 20.46
CA LEU A 187 -17.26 -14.55 19.65
C LEU A 187 -16.95 -14.69 18.16
N LEU A 188 -15.79 -14.24 17.71
CA LEU A 188 -15.33 -14.37 16.33
C LEU A 188 -15.01 -15.82 15.92
N GLU A 189 -14.96 -16.77 16.85
CA GLU A 189 -14.93 -18.21 16.54
C GLU A 189 -16.28 -18.74 16.02
N LEU A 190 -17.36 -17.93 16.07
CA LEU A 190 -18.66 -18.28 15.53
C LEU A 190 -18.75 -17.98 14.03
N ASP A 191 -19.63 -18.71 13.33
CA ASP A 191 -19.88 -18.48 11.90
C ASP A 191 -20.39 -17.05 11.64
N THR A 192 -19.99 -16.48 10.51
CA THR A 192 -20.34 -15.11 10.10
C THR A 192 -21.85 -14.87 10.09
N ASP A 193 -22.66 -15.85 9.70
CA ASP A 193 -24.12 -15.74 9.69
C ASP A 193 -24.71 -15.64 11.11
N ILE A 194 -24.12 -16.35 12.07
CA ILE A 194 -24.49 -16.28 13.49
C ILE A 194 -24.15 -14.90 14.03
N LEU A 195 -22.94 -14.40 13.73
CA LEU A 195 -22.50 -13.09 14.17
C LEU A 195 -23.37 -11.94 13.62
N LYS A 196 -23.77 -12.01 12.35
CA LYS A 196 -24.72 -11.05 11.75
C LYS A 196 -26.07 -11.07 12.46
N ASN A 197 -26.56 -12.26 12.82
CA ASN A 197 -27.81 -12.37 13.57
C ASN A 197 -27.68 -11.79 14.99
N LEU A 198 -26.53 -11.98 15.65
CA LEU A 198 -26.25 -11.38 16.96
C LEU A 198 -26.26 -9.85 16.90
N LEU A 199 -25.66 -9.26 15.86
CA LEU A 199 -25.68 -7.80 15.63
C LEU A 199 -27.07 -7.25 15.30
N THR A 200 -28.00 -8.09 14.85
CA THR A 200 -29.38 -7.68 14.56
C THR A 200 -30.15 -7.30 15.84
N THR A 201 -29.81 -7.92 16.98
CA THR A 201 -30.49 -7.66 18.26
C THR A 201 -29.48 -7.51 19.39
N THR A 202 -29.37 -6.29 19.95
CA THR A 202 -28.47 -5.96 21.08
C THR A 202 -28.59 -6.92 22.27
N LYS A 203 -29.80 -7.41 22.56
CA LYS A 203 -30.04 -8.37 23.65
C LYS A 203 -29.36 -9.73 23.44
N GLU A 204 -29.32 -10.19 22.20
CA GLU A 204 -28.77 -11.51 21.86
C GLU A 204 -27.24 -11.46 21.87
N LEU A 205 -26.68 -10.36 21.35
CA LEU A 205 -25.27 -10.03 21.49
C LEU A 205 -24.86 -9.95 22.97
N ASP A 206 -25.62 -9.22 23.78
CA ASP A 206 -25.36 -9.06 25.22
C ASP A 206 -25.32 -10.41 25.96
N ASN A 207 -26.28 -11.29 25.71
CA ASN A 207 -26.29 -12.63 26.29
C ASN A 207 -25.03 -13.42 25.91
N ARG A 208 -24.59 -13.31 24.65
CA ARG A 208 -23.41 -14.02 24.14
C ARG A 208 -22.11 -13.49 24.73
N ILE A 209 -22.03 -12.18 24.95
CA ILE A 209 -20.92 -11.52 25.66
C ILE A 209 -20.85 -12.03 27.11
N GLU A 210 -21.99 -12.12 27.81
CA GLU A 210 -22.05 -12.64 29.19
C GLU A 210 -21.64 -14.12 29.28
N GLU A 211 -22.05 -14.94 28.30
CA GLU A 211 -21.60 -16.34 28.22
C GLU A 211 -20.08 -16.44 28.04
N ALA A 212 -19.50 -15.67 27.11
CA ALA A 212 -18.06 -15.66 26.88
C ALA A 212 -17.31 -15.19 28.14
N PHE A 213 -17.79 -14.15 28.82
CA PHE A 213 -17.25 -13.69 30.09
C PHE A 213 -17.29 -14.79 31.18
N ASN A 214 -18.41 -15.52 31.28
CA ASN A 214 -18.56 -16.61 32.25
C ASN A 214 -17.60 -17.78 31.98
N VAL A 215 -17.24 -18.04 30.71
CA VAL A 215 -16.24 -19.06 30.36
C VAL A 215 -14.83 -18.59 30.71
N LEU A 216 -14.50 -17.33 30.43
CA LEU A 216 -13.19 -16.74 30.77
C LEU A 216 -12.97 -16.68 32.29
N SER A 217 -13.97 -16.23 33.05
CA SER A 217 -13.89 -16.16 34.52
C SER A 217 -13.73 -17.53 35.19
N LYS A 218 -14.32 -18.58 34.62
CA LYS A 218 -14.14 -19.98 35.08
C LYS A 218 -12.78 -20.57 34.71
N SER A 219 -12.13 -20.08 33.66
CA SER A 219 -10.82 -20.56 33.23
C SER A 219 -9.65 -19.91 34.01
N VAL A 220 -9.93 -18.81 34.73
CA VAL A 220 -8.96 -18.06 35.54
C VAL A 220 -9.13 -18.34 37.05
N SER A 221 -10.14 -19.13 37.45
CA SER A 221 -10.38 -19.58 38.84
C SER A 221 -9.82 -20.97 39.10
#